data_AF-A0A3E4XK62-F1
#
_entry.id   AF-A0A3E4XK62-F1
#
_cell.length_a   1.000
_cell.length_b   1.000
_cell.length_c   1.000
_cell.angle_alpha   90.00
_cell.angle_beta   90.00
_cell.angle_gamma   90.00
#
_symmetry.space_group_name_H-M   'P 1'
#
loop_
_entity.id
_entity.type
_entity.pdbx_description
1 polymer ?
#
loop_
_entity_poly.entity_id
_entity_poly.type
_entity_poly.pdbx_seq_one_letter_code
_entity_poly.pdbx_strand_id
1 'polypeptide(L)' 'MEVVTKITTAMGALVSIGGLGWAFLGAIEFFQGKKNQNAQQTDNGMVGMIYVGGLASVSESIAATIVVAINSIQF' A
#
# COMPACT_ATOMS: atom_id res chain seq x y z
N MET A 1 -9.42 24.36 -2.72
CA MET A 1 -8.92 23.60 -1.55
C MET A 1 -9.71 22.32 -1.32
N GLU A 2 -11.03 22.40 -1.12
CA GLU A 2 -11.86 21.22 -0.81
C GLU A 2 -11.75 20.08 -1.84
N VAL A 3 -11.89 20.38 -3.13
CA VAL A 3 -11.79 19.36 -4.21
C VAL A 3 -10.43 18.66 -4.19
N VAL A 4 -9.34 19.41 -4.01
CA VAL A 4 -7.99 18.87 -3.99
C VAL A 4 -7.81 17.92 -2.79
N THR A 5 -8.27 18.33 -1.60
CA THR A 5 -8.19 17.48 -0.39
C THR A 5 -8.97 16.18 -0.51
N LYS A 6 -10.15 16.21 -1.17
CA LYS A 6 -10.96 15.02 -1.44
C LYS A 6 -10.24 14.06 -2.39
N ILE A 7 -9.63 14.58 -3.46
CA ILE A 7 -8.85 13.78 -4.41
C ILE A 7 -7.65 13.13 -3.71
N THR A 8 -6.88 13.89 -2.92
CA THR A 8 -5.72 13.36 -2.18
C THR A 8 -6.11 12.24 -1.22
N THR A 9 -7.22 12.41 -0.49
CA THR A 9 -7.73 11.37 0.42
C THR A 9 -8.15 10.11 -0.35
N ALA A 10 -8.86 10.27 -1.48
CA ALA A 10 -9.25 9.16 -2.33
C ALA A 10 -8.04 8.42 -2.92
N MET A 11 -6.97 9.14 -3.30
CA MET A 11 -5.72 8.52 -3.77
C MET A 11 -5.04 7.69 -2.67
N GLY A 12 -4.99 8.20 -1.44
CA GLY A 12 -4.46 7.44 -0.29
C GLY A 12 -5.19 6.12 -0.07
N ALA A 13 -6.52 6.15 -0.17
CA ALA A 13 -7.36 4.96 -0.08
C ALA A 13 -7.13 3.98 -1.25
N LEU A 14 -7.02 4.48 -2.49
CA LEU A 14 -6.76 3.63 -3.65
C LEU A 14 -5.39 2.92 -3.56
N VAL A 15 -4.36 3.64 -3.07
CA VAL A 15 -3.03 3.05 -2.83
C VAL A 15 -3.09 2.01 -1.72
N SER A 16 -3.84 2.26 -0.65
CA SER A 16 -4.05 1.29 0.43
C SER A 16 -4.71 0.01 -0.10
N ILE A 17 -5.82 0.14 -0.82
CA ILE A 17 -6.54 -1.01 -1.41
C ILE A 17 -5.66 -1.77 -2.40
N GLY A 18 -4.99 -1.05 -3.31
CA GLY A 18 -4.09 -1.67 -4.29
C GLY A 18 -2.92 -2.40 -3.62
N GLY A 19 -2.31 -1.79 -2.61
CA GLY A 19 -1.20 -2.37 -1.88
C GLY A 19 -1.62 -3.59 -1.04
N LEU A 20 -2.79 -3.57 -0.41
CA LEU A 20 -3.37 -4.73 0.28
C LEU A 20 -3.68 -5.88 -0.69
N GLY A 21 -4.24 -5.56 -1.87
CA GLY A 21 -4.48 -6.55 -2.91
C GLY A 21 -3.18 -7.22 -3.38
N TRP A 22 -2.10 -6.45 -3.52
CA TRP A 22 -0.80 -6.99 -3.88
C TRP A 22 -0.14 -7.80 -2.76
N ALA A 23 -0.30 -7.38 -1.50
CA ALA A 23 0.14 -8.16 -0.35
C ALA A 23 -0.57 -9.52 -0.30
N PHE A 24 -1.85 -9.57 -0.65
CA PHE A 24 -2.59 -10.82 -0.78
C PHE A 24 -2.04 -11.74 -1.88
N LEU A 25 -1.66 -11.18 -3.03
CA LEU A 25 -0.99 -11.95 -4.09
C LEU A 25 0.38 -12.48 -3.64
N GLY A 26 1.17 -11.67 -2.93
CA GLY A 26 2.44 -12.10 -2.32
C GLY A 26 2.25 -13.25 -1.32
N ALA A 27 1.16 -13.24 -0.54
CA ALA A 27 0.82 -14.34 0.36
C ALA A 27 0.54 -15.64 -0.40
N ILE A 28 -0.20 -15.56 -1.51
CA ILE A 28 -0.45 -16.72 -2.38
C ILE A 28 0.87 -17.28 -2.91
N GLU A 29 1.77 -16.43 -3.41
CA GLU A 29 3.07 -16.84 -3.93
C GLU A 29 3.95 -17.47 -2.85
N PHE A 30 3.94 -16.92 -1.63
CA PHE A 30 4.65 -17.48 -0.47
C PHE A 30 4.16 -18.90 -0.14
N PHE A 31 2.85 -19.11 -0.05
CA PHE A 31 2.29 -20.43 0.26
C PHE A 31 2.53 -21.44 -0.86
N GLN A 32 2.50 -21.00 -2.13
CA GLN A 32 2.87 -21.85 -3.26
C GLN A 32 4.35 -22.24 -3.21
N GLY A 33 5.24 -21.29 -2.91
CA GLY A 33 6.67 -21.56 -2.72
C GLY A 33 6.93 -22.59 -1.61
N LYS A 34 6.27 -22.44 -0.46
CA LYS A 34 6.33 -23.41 0.65
C LYS A 34 5.85 -24.80 0.22
N LYS A 35 4.68 -24.87 -0.44
CA LYS A 35 4.11 -26.14 -0.92
C LYS A 35 5.04 -26.86 -1.89
N ASN A 36 5.71 -26.12 -2.76
CA ASN A 36 6.56 -26.67 -3.82
C ASN A 36 8.04 -26.80 -3.41
N GLN A 37 8.37 -26.53 -2.13
CA GLN A 37 9.75 -26.47 -1.64
C GLN A 37 10.66 -25.52 -2.46
N ASN A 38 10.05 -24.49 -3.06
CA ASN A 38 10.76 -23.47 -3.83
C ASN A 38 11.08 -22.28 -2.91
N ALA A 39 12.33 -22.24 -2.43
CA ALA A 39 12.82 -21.19 -1.54
C ALA A 39 12.76 -19.80 -2.17
N GLN A 40 13.06 -19.69 -3.47
CA GLN A 40 13.07 -18.39 -4.16
C GLN A 40 11.66 -17.83 -4.34
N GLN A 41 10.69 -18.68 -4.70
CA GLN A 41 9.29 -18.27 -4.78
C GLN A 41 8.73 -17.87 -3.40
N THR A 42 9.15 -18.58 -2.35
CA THR A 42 8.79 -18.23 -0.97
C THR A 42 9.32 -16.85 -0.61
N ASP A 43 10.59 -16.58 -0.90
CA ASP A 43 11.22 -15.30 -0.57
C ASP A 43 10.60 -14.14 -1.38
N ASN A 44 10.34 -14.35 -2.67
CA ASN A 44 9.64 -13.37 -3.52
C ASN A 44 8.26 -13.02 -2.97
N GLY A 45 7.46 -14.02 -2.57
CA GLY A 45 6.14 -13.79 -1.97
C GLY A 45 6.24 -13.02 -0.64
N MET A 46 7.24 -13.33 0.19
CA MET A 46 7.50 -12.62 1.44
C MET A 46 7.91 -11.16 1.22
N VAL A 47 8.82 -10.91 0.28
CA VAL A 47 9.23 -9.56 -0.14
C VAL A 47 8.03 -8.79 -0.66
N GLY A 48 7.19 -9.39 -1.50
CA GLY A 48 5.96 -8.78 -2.02
C GLY A 48 4.99 -8.38 -0.90
N MET A 49 4.80 -9.25 0.11
CA MET A 49 3.98 -8.94 1.27
C MET A 49 4.54 -7.77 2.09
N ILE A 50 5.85 -7.76 2.38
CA ILE A 50 6.46 -6.76 3.28
C ILE A 50 6.53 -5.39 2.61
N TYR A 51 7.09 -5.30 1.41
CA TYR A 51 7.28 -4.00 0.77
C TYR A 51 5.95 -3.36 0.37
N VAL A 52 5.04 -4.15 -0.20
CA VAL A 52 3.78 -3.60 -0.71
C VAL A 52 2.71 -3.51 0.36
N GLY A 53 2.63 -4.48 1.27
CA GLY A 53 1.79 -4.39 2.47
C GLY A 53 2.26 -3.28 3.42
N GLY A 54 3.57 -3.07 3.55
CA GLY A 54 4.14 -1.95 4.27
C GLY A 54 3.69 -0.61 3.69
N LEU A 55 3.80 -0.43 2.37
CA LEU A 55 3.33 0.78 1.69
C LEU A 55 1.83 1.01 1.88
N ALA A 56 1.02 -0.04 1.81
CA ALA A 56 -0.42 0.04 2.04
C ALA A 56 -0.76 0.53 3.46
N SER A 57 -0.01 0.07 4.46
CA SER A 57 -0.24 0.43 5.86
C SER A 57 0.05 1.90 6.20
N VAL A 58 0.89 2.56 5.39
CA VAL A 58 1.29 3.96 5.60
C VAL A 58 0.69 4.94 4.59
N SER A 59 0.02 4.46 3.54
CA SER A 59 -0.46 5.35 2.46
C SER A 59 -1.55 6.33 2.93
N GLU A 60 -2.39 5.93 3.88
CA GLU A 60 -3.42 6.80 4.47
C GLU A 60 -2.81 7.92 5.31
N SER A 61 -1.77 7.65 6.10
CA SER A 61 -1.11 8.67 6.91
C SER A 61 -0.34 9.68 6.06
N ILE A 62 0.25 9.23 4.95
CA ILE A 62 0.87 10.10 3.94
C ILE A 62 -0.20 11.02 3.33
N ALA A 63 -1.33 10.46 2.87
CA ALA A 63 -2.41 11.26 2.29
C ALA A 63 -2.99 12.28 3.28
N ALA A 64 -3.19 11.88 4.54
CA ALA A 64 -3.66 12.78 5.60
C ALA A 64 -2.68 13.93 5.84
N THR A 65 -1.38 13.64 5.88
CA THR A 65 -0.33 14.67 6.06
C THR A 65 -0.31 15.66 4.90
N ILE A 66 -0.51 15.19 3.66
CA ILE A 66 -0.62 16.07 2.48
C ILE A 66 -1.84 16.98 2.58
N VAL A 67 -2.99 16.45 3.02
CA VAL A 67 -4.21 17.25 3.22
C VAL A 67 -4.00 18.35 4.26
N VAL A 68 -3.30 18.05 5.36
CA VAL A 68 -2.92 19.04 6.38
C VAL A 68 -2.03 20.13 5.77
N ALA A 69 -1.01 19.75 5.00
CA ALA A 69 -0.13 20.70 4.32
C ALA A 69 -0.90 21.60 3.33
N ILE A 70 -1.81 21.03 2.54
CA ILE A 70 -2.68 21.79 1.63
C ILE A 70 -3.48 22.84 2.41
N ASN A 71 -4.17 22.44 3.48
CA ASN A 71 -5.00 23.34 4.28
C ASN A 71 -4.20 24.43 5.01
N SER A 72 -2.89 24.26 5.20
CA SER A 72 -2.01 25.26 5.80
C SER A 72 -1.67 26.42 4.86
N ILE A 73 -1.85 26.24 3.54
CA ILE A 73 -1.64 27.28 2.53
C ILE A 73 -2.87 28.19 2.54
N GLN A 74 -2.76 29.35 3.20
CA GLN A 74 -3.82 30.36 3.23
C GLN A 74 -3.60 31.41 2.12
N PHE A 75 -4.69 31.72 1.40
CA PHE A 75 -4.81 32.86 0.51
C PHE A 75 -6.00 33.71 0.98
#